data_AF-D3BTQ8-F1
#
_entry.id   AF-D3BTQ8-F1
#
_cell.length_a   1.000
_cell.length_b   1.000
_cell.length_c   1.000
_cell.angle_alpha   90.00
_cell.angle_beta   90.00
_cell.angle_gamma   90.00
#
_symmetry.space_group_name_H-M   'P 1'
#
loop_
_entity.id
_entity.type
_entity.pdbx_description
1 polymer ?
#
loop_
_entity_poly.entity_id
_entity_poly.type
_entity_poly.pdbx_seq_one_letter_code
_entity_poly.pdbx_strand_id
1 'polypeptide(L)'
;MYKYKDRYLIFNGLTHAQSQLIYNRSNHVTLTSYQTQFQRISDIQSCSLLICGSSASLKMGPTFSDYIIDISKVNNTENLSSKIPLNVRSVTIFEWQDNLAFDISDSRISQLEIRCDNLKILPGSLPNTLETLNHSNQRPVFNAHVLPNTIKYMTADYRQQELAPGLLPQSLERLSLLFNGNTLKEHPLPDNLKVLHICTFNMVAPKIDIGQLPRSLETLTLDYKIVDNIENLSILSQFQRLTTIECNFEWLSSLPPSITTLRFTKCSLGGIYIEPSVIPSTITNLDFGGMKLFRLKPGSIPLSVTKLSLGYFGYFLEPGVIPIGVRELDTFLSFSNISFGSIPNTVQSLKLSKYSDGAESESAFLGILSLPSIKKLSFDTEKEISRFPPNLELLKLTGNNNQLLHSSLPPTLKNLILYQIILVKDVCEDSAHQQPQRLTMNVDSSFFRENTLEDLPISVEIIRINGNIELRRYNQSSIFIGYNRDYLVNGGFIESTQHLRDLINNRVFKRHIINERIAKIIT
;
A
#
# COMPACT_ATOMS: atom_id res chain seq x y z
N MET A 1 41.88 19.95 -2.08
CA MET A 1 41.37 19.09 -0.99
C MET A 1 40.03 19.53 -0.39
N TYR A 2 39.42 20.66 -0.75
CA TYR A 2 38.16 21.15 -0.16
C TYR A 2 37.07 21.57 -1.17
N LYS A 3 36.98 20.96 -2.36
CA LYS A 3 35.98 21.31 -3.38
C LYS A 3 34.70 20.44 -3.36
N TYR A 4 34.58 19.53 -2.39
CA TYR A 4 33.48 18.55 -2.30
C TYR A 4 32.85 18.43 -0.90
N LYS A 5 33.08 19.38 0.00
CA LYS A 5 32.47 19.38 1.34
C LYS A 5 30.93 19.39 1.29
N ASP A 6 30.36 19.83 0.18
CA ASP A 6 28.91 19.92 -0.05
C ASP A 6 28.20 18.56 -0.11
N ARG A 7 28.94 17.44 -0.23
CA ARG A 7 28.38 16.08 -0.24
C ARG A 7 28.11 15.49 1.15
N TYR A 8 28.54 16.16 2.23
CA TYR A 8 28.66 15.52 3.55
C TYR A 8 27.93 16.24 4.68
N LEU A 9 27.22 17.33 4.40
CA LEU A 9 26.35 17.96 5.39
C LEU A 9 24.98 17.28 5.31
N ILE A 10 24.48 16.77 6.44
CA ILE A 10 23.12 16.23 6.57
C ILE A 10 22.57 16.91 7.83
N PHE A 11 21.51 17.70 7.67
CA PHE A 11 20.81 18.26 8.83
C PHE A 11 19.98 17.15 9.47
N ASN A 12 20.51 16.60 10.54
CA ASN A 12 19.83 15.59 11.32
C ASN A 12 18.75 16.26 12.19
N GLY A 13 17.48 15.92 11.95
CA GLY A 13 16.45 15.94 12.99
C GLY A 13 15.69 17.24 13.18
N LEU A 14 15.70 18.14 12.19
CA LEU A 14 14.88 19.35 12.22
C LEU A 14 13.68 19.17 11.29
N THR A 15 12.47 19.33 11.82
CA THR A 15 11.31 19.59 10.94
C THR A 15 11.60 20.84 10.11
N HIS A 16 10.99 21.01 8.93
CA HIS A 16 11.18 22.22 8.14
C HIS A 16 10.95 23.50 8.99
N ALA A 17 9.97 23.48 9.90
CA ALA A 17 9.74 24.57 10.85
C ALA A 17 10.93 24.83 11.78
N GLN A 18 11.58 23.79 12.32
CA GLN A 18 12.75 23.93 13.19
C GLN A 18 13.99 24.37 12.39
N SER A 19 14.12 23.89 11.15
CA SER A 19 15.12 24.32 10.17
C SER A 19 14.99 25.82 9.86
N GLN A 20 13.76 26.27 9.58
CA GLN A 20 13.43 27.68 9.32
C GLN A 20 13.67 28.56 10.56
N LEU A 21 13.32 28.07 11.76
CA LEU A 21 13.56 28.75 13.03
C LEU A 21 15.05 28.92 13.33
N ILE A 22 15.86 27.90 13.07
CA ILE A 22 17.32 27.96 13.24
C ILE A 22 17.91 28.90 12.20
N TYR A 23 17.48 28.83 10.94
CA TYR A 23 17.91 29.75 9.89
C TYR A 23 17.59 31.21 10.26
N ASN A 24 16.34 31.52 10.61
CA ASN A 24 15.90 32.87 10.96
C ASN A 24 16.52 33.41 12.26
N ARG A 25 16.94 32.53 13.19
CA ARG A 25 17.62 32.92 14.44
C ARG A 25 19.13 32.97 14.32
N SER A 26 19.70 32.44 13.26
CA SER A 26 21.16 32.38 13.08
C SER A 26 21.63 33.51 12.16
N ASN A 27 21.84 34.69 12.73
CA ASN A 27 22.49 35.82 12.06
C ASN A 27 23.96 35.53 11.64
N HIS A 28 24.44 34.28 11.73
CA HIS A 28 25.84 33.88 11.58
C HIS A 28 26.07 32.66 10.69
N VAL A 29 25.05 32.13 9.99
CA VAL A 29 25.26 31.02 9.03
C VAL A 29 25.54 31.59 7.64
N THR A 30 26.83 31.82 7.35
CA THR A 30 27.32 32.40 6.08
C THR A 30 27.86 31.37 5.08
N LEU A 31 27.86 30.08 5.45
CA LEU A 31 28.33 29.00 4.58
C LEU A 31 27.30 28.69 3.47
N THR A 32 27.74 28.79 2.21
CA THR A 32 26.92 28.55 1.01
C THR A 32 26.29 27.16 0.98
N SER A 33 26.99 26.15 1.54
CA SER A 33 26.50 24.77 1.64
C SER A 33 25.28 24.61 2.56
N TYR A 34 25.24 25.37 3.67
CA TYR A 34 24.09 25.41 4.58
C TYR A 34 22.89 26.06 3.90
N GLN A 35 23.09 27.22 3.28
CA GLN A 35 22.05 27.94 2.54
C GLN A 35 21.45 27.08 1.42
N THR A 36 22.29 26.36 0.66
CA THR A 36 21.84 25.48 -0.44
C THR A 36 20.99 24.31 0.05
N GLN A 37 21.30 23.72 1.21
CA GLN A 37 20.49 22.64 1.78
C GLN A 37 19.19 23.14 2.39
N PHE A 38 19.18 24.29 3.05
CA PHE A 38 17.94 24.93 3.49
C PHE A 38 17.04 25.25 2.30
N GLN A 39 17.61 25.75 1.20
CA GLN A 39 16.88 25.99 -0.04
C GLN A 39 16.23 24.69 -0.57
N ARG A 40 16.99 23.59 -0.63
CA ARG A 40 16.46 22.27 -1.03
C ARG A 40 15.36 21.74 -0.12
N ILE A 41 15.43 22.01 1.18
CA ILE A 41 14.38 21.63 2.15
C ILE A 41 13.14 22.51 1.97
N SER A 42 13.30 23.81 1.72
CA SER A 42 12.20 24.71 1.34
C SER A 42 11.61 24.44 -0.04
N ASP A 43 12.38 23.83 -0.93
CA ASP A 43 11.96 23.36 -2.24
C ASP A 43 11.19 22.03 -2.19
N ILE A 44 11.02 21.40 -1.01
CA ILE A 44 10.14 20.23 -0.86
C ILE A 44 8.70 20.69 -1.04
N GLN A 45 8.13 20.44 -2.21
CA GLN A 45 6.83 20.99 -2.63
C GLN A 45 5.59 20.23 -2.11
N SER A 46 5.75 19.34 -1.13
CA SER A 46 4.69 18.39 -0.75
C SER A 46 4.75 17.98 0.71
N CYS A 47 4.88 18.94 1.62
CA CYS A 47 4.85 18.67 3.05
C CYS A 47 3.43 18.38 3.57
N SER A 48 3.34 17.63 4.66
CA SER A 48 2.11 17.33 5.38
C SER A 48 2.01 18.06 6.72
N LEU A 49 0.80 18.45 7.09
CA LEU A 49 0.50 19.18 8.33
C LEU A 49 -0.58 18.43 9.12
N LEU A 50 -0.34 18.23 10.41
CA LEU A 50 -1.30 17.69 11.36
C LEU A 50 -1.86 18.80 12.24
N ILE A 51 -3.18 18.85 12.38
CA ILE A 51 -3.90 19.70 13.33
C ILE A 51 -4.50 18.79 14.43
N CYS A 52 -4.06 18.96 15.68
CA CYS A 52 -4.51 18.17 16.83
C CYS A 52 -4.39 18.97 18.13
N GLY A 53 -5.04 18.53 19.23
CA GLY A 53 -4.85 19.11 20.56
C GLY A 53 -3.66 18.52 21.33
N SER A 54 -3.27 19.20 22.41
CA SER A 54 -2.05 18.90 23.19
C SER A 54 -1.98 17.50 23.79
N SER A 55 -3.12 16.88 24.10
CA SER A 55 -3.18 15.52 24.66
C SER A 55 -3.03 14.44 23.57
N ALA A 56 -3.54 14.71 22.36
CA ALA A 56 -3.40 13.84 21.20
C ALA A 56 -2.02 13.94 20.56
N SER A 57 -1.40 15.13 20.53
CA SER A 57 -0.03 15.31 20.02
C SER A 57 0.99 14.45 20.77
N LEU A 58 0.76 14.21 22.07
CA LEU A 58 1.62 13.38 22.93
C LEU A 58 1.35 11.87 22.76
N LYS A 59 0.11 11.47 22.46
CA LYS A 59 -0.29 10.06 22.31
C LYS A 59 -0.05 9.49 20.91
N MET A 60 -0.26 10.29 19.87
CA MET A 60 -0.12 9.86 18.48
C MET A 60 1.35 9.80 18.04
N GLY A 61 2.26 10.41 18.80
CA GLY A 61 3.65 10.61 18.41
C GLY A 61 3.77 11.49 17.14
N PRO A 62 4.95 12.07 16.84
CA PRO A 62 5.11 12.92 15.66
C PRO A 62 5.18 12.13 14.33
N THR A 63 4.69 10.90 14.27
CA THR A 63 5.17 9.91 13.30
C THR A 63 4.54 9.98 11.90
N PHE A 64 3.69 10.96 11.59
CA PHE A 64 2.93 11.00 10.33
C PHE A 64 2.85 12.37 9.62
N SER A 65 3.51 13.42 10.12
CA SER A 65 3.35 14.77 9.54
C SER A 65 4.60 15.66 9.70
N ASP A 66 4.93 16.45 8.68
CA ASP A 66 6.09 17.38 8.69
C ASP A 66 5.91 18.58 9.63
N TYR A 67 4.66 19.02 9.78
CA TYR A 67 4.25 20.12 10.65
C TYR A 67 3.14 19.69 11.60
N ILE A 68 3.07 20.34 12.77
CA ILE A 68 2.00 20.15 13.73
C ILE A 68 1.51 21.53 14.18
N ILE A 69 0.20 21.75 14.10
CA ILE A 69 -0.48 22.85 14.77
C ILE A 69 -1.22 22.27 15.97
N ASP A 70 -0.81 22.70 17.16
CA ASP A 70 -1.53 22.42 18.39
C ASP A 70 -2.74 23.36 18.48
N ILE A 71 -3.92 22.84 18.17
CA ILE A 71 -5.16 23.62 18.10
C ILE A 71 -5.54 24.22 19.46
N SER A 72 -5.04 23.67 20.57
CA SER A 72 -5.30 24.21 21.91
C SER A 72 -4.67 25.58 22.15
N LYS A 73 -3.66 25.95 21.33
CA LYS A 73 -2.91 27.20 21.42
C LYS A 73 -3.33 28.22 20.37
N VAL A 74 -4.35 27.90 19.56
CA VAL A 74 -4.87 28.79 18.54
C VAL A 74 -6.01 29.61 19.12
N ASN A 75 -5.92 30.93 18.99
CA ASN A 75 -6.95 31.85 19.46
C ASN A 75 -7.98 32.14 18.35
N ASN A 76 -9.22 32.46 18.74
CA ASN A 76 -10.34 32.73 17.83
C ASN A 76 -10.12 33.88 16.82
N THR A 77 -9.13 34.74 17.03
CA THR A 77 -8.82 35.87 16.14
C THR A 77 -7.75 35.56 15.10
N GLU A 78 -7.13 34.38 15.15
CA GLU A 78 -6.03 34.02 14.26
C GLU A 78 -6.53 33.36 12.97
N ASN A 79 -6.06 33.85 11.81
CA ASN A 79 -6.36 33.23 10.51
C ASN A 79 -5.56 31.92 10.36
N LEU A 80 -6.25 30.78 10.31
CA LEU A 80 -5.59 29.47 10.19
C LEU A 80 -4.78 29.35 8.88
N SER A 81 -5.27 29.90 7.75
CA SER A 81 -4.55 29.89 6.48
C SER A 81 -3.14 30.48 6.61
N SER A 82 -2.99 31.54 7.40
CA SER A 82 -1.69 32.20 7.62
C SER A 82 -0.71 31.36 8.44
N LYS A 83 -1.22 30.40 9.23
CA LYS A 83 -0.41 29.45 10.00
C LYS A 83 0.00 28.22 9.21
N ILE A 84 -0.63 27.96 8.05
CA ILE A 84 -0.27 26.85 7.17
C ILE A 84 0.97 27.27 6.35
N PRO A 85 2.12 26.59 6.48
CA PRO A 85 3.30 26.90 5.69
C PRO A 85 3.05 26.75 4.18
N LEU A 86 3.65 27.63 3.36
CA LEU A 86 3.41 27.69 1.91
C LEU A 86 3.78 26.41 1.12
N ASN A 87 4.63 25.56 1.69
CA ASN A 87 5.05 24.28 1.10
C ASN A 87 4.17 23.09 1.52
N VAL A 88 3.18 23.31 2.39
CA VAL A 88 2.21 22.27 2.79
C VAL A 88 1.19 22.05 1.68
N ARG A 89 1.00 20.78 1.30
CA ARG A 89 -0.01 20.34 0.33
C ARG A 89 -1.06 19.40 0.91
N SER A 90 -0.74 18.72 2.01
CA SER A 90 -1.64 17.80 2.69
C SER A 90 -1.90 18.25 4.12
N VAL A 91 -3.16 18.32 4.53
CA VAL A 91 -3.55 18.64 5.90
C VAL A 91 -4.42 17.52 6.46
N THR A 92 -4.10 17.03 7.65
CA THR A 92 -4.92 16.09 8.41
C THR A 92 -5.38 16.72 9.70
N ILE A 93 -6.68 16.70 9.96
CA ILE A 93 -7.32 17.28 11.15
C ILE A 93 -7.84 16.14 12.03
N PHE A 94 -7.25 15.97 13.21
CA PHE A 94 -7.65 14.95 14.18
C PHE A 94 -8.56 15.48 15.28
N GLU A 95 -8.40 16.74 15.64
CA GLU A 95 -9.20 17.40 16.67
C GLU A 95 -9.46 18.84 16.22
N TRP A 96 -10.64 19.34 16.54
CA TRP A 96 -11.03 20.73 16.30
C TRP A 96 -11.68 21.30 17.56
N GLN A 97 -11.64 22.61 17.74
CA GLN A 97 -12.36 23.26 18.84
C GLN A 97 -13.64 23.92 18.34
N ASP A 98 -14.77 23.68 19.02
CA ASP A 98 -16.10 24.14 18.58
C ASP A 98 -16.23 25.66 18.49
N ASN A 99 -15.40 26.41 19.23
CA ASN A 99 -15.38 27.87 19.25
C ASN A 99 -14.53 28.49 18.12
N LEU A 100 -13.77 27.70 17.37
CA LEU A 100 -12.93 28.18 16.27
C LEU A 100 -13.67 28.03 14.93
N ALA A 101 -13.74 29.12 14.16
CA ALA A 101 -14.20 29.09 12.78
C ALA A 101 -13.12 28.46 11.89
N PHE A 102 -13.52 27.50 11.06
CA PHE A 102 -12.61 26.85 10.12
C PHE A 102 -12.58 27.61 8.79
N ASP A 103 -11.39 28.09 8.42
CA ASP A 103 -11.13 28.72 7.13
C ASP A 103 -9.67 28.47 6.72
N ILE A 104 -9.51 27.81 5.57
CA ILE A 104 -8.22 27.53 4.92
C ILE A 104 -8.23 27.96 3.45
N SER A 105 -9.14 28.84 3.06
CA SER A 105 -9.42 29.23 1.68
C SER A 105 -8.22 29.87 0.96
N ASP A 106 -7.39 30.61 1.68
CA ASP A 106 -6.17 31.25 1.16
C ASP A 106 -4.97 30.30 1.08
N SER A 107 -5.12 29.06 1.54
CA SER A 107 -4.03 28.09 1.51
C SER A 107 -3.83 27.48 0.12
N ARG A 108 -2.69 26.81 -0.08
CA ARG A 108 -2.36 26.13 -1.35
C ARG A 108 -2.51 24.61 -1.25
N ILE A 109 -3.29 24.13 -0.29
CA ILE A 109 -3.39 22.69 -0.04
C ILE A 109 -4.14 22.01 -1.18
N SER A 110 -3.75 20.78 -1.51
CA SER A 110 -4.40 19.95 -2.52
C SER A 110 -5.05 18.71 -1.91
N GLN A 111 -4.74 18.37 -0.65
CA GLN A 111 -5.31 17.23 0.06
C GLN A 111 -5.74 17.64 1.47
N LEU A 112 -6.96 17.25 1.84
CA LEU A 112 -7.51 17.47 3.18
C LEU A 112 -8.10 16.16 3.71
N GLU A 113 -7.71 15.78 4.93
CA GLU A 113 -8.26 14.65 5.65
C GLU A 113 -8.86 15.12 6.98
N ILE A 114 -10.12 14.78 7.22
CA ILE A 114 -10.89 15.17 8.41
C ILE A 114 -11.25 13.90 9.19
N ARG A 115 -10.71 13.81 10.41
CA ARG A 115 -10.90 12.68 11.33
C ARG A 115 -11.62 13.06 12.64
N CYS A 116 -11.97 14.34 12.81
CA CYS A 116 -12.74 14.81 13.96
C CYS A 116 -14.23 14.96 13.64
N ASP A 117 -15.06 14.84 14.68
CA ASP A 117 -16.52 14.82 14.51
C ASP A 117 -17.20 16.19 14.50
N ASN A 118 -16.49 17.22 14.95
CA ASN A 118 -17.04 18.51 15.33
C ASN A 118 -16.65 19.66 14.39
N LEU A 119 -15.88 19.39 13.33
CA LEU A 119 -15.47 20.39 12.36
C LEU A 119 -16.67 20.86 11.53
N LYS A 120 -16.98 22.17 11.59
CA LYS A 120 -17.99 22.81 10.74
C LYS A 120 -17.31 23.54 9.60
N ILE A 121 -17.66 23.18 8.37
CA ILE A 121 -17.10 23.80 7.15
C ILE A 121 -18.17 24.67 6.52
N LEU A 122 -17.83 25.95 6.30
CA LEU A 122 -18.73 26.92 5.68
C LEU A 122 -18.43 27.07 4.19
N PRO A 123 -19.40 27.52 3.37
CA PRO A 123 -19.14 27.89 1.98
C PRO A 123 -17.99 28.88 1.87
N GLY A 124 -17.05 28.60 0.97
CA GLY A 124 -15.86 29.43 0.76
C GLY A 124 -14.70 29.19 1.71
N SER A 125 -14.83 28.36 2.75
CA SER A 125 -13.75 28.04 3.71
C SER A 125 -12.67 27.09 3.16
N LEU A 126 -12.90 26.47 1.99
CA LEU A 126 -11.97 25.52 1.36
C LEU A 126 -11.29 26.16 0.15
N PRO A 127 -9.99 25.89 -0.09
CA PRO A 127 -9.27 26.48 -1.19
C PRO A 127 -9.65 25.82 -2.51
N ASN A 128 -9.64 26.61 -3.60
CA ASN A 128 -9.87 26.13 -4.96
C ASN A 128 -8.69 25.31 -5.52
N THR A 129 -7.65 25.06 -4.73
CA THR A 129 -6.55 24.13 -5.09
C THR A 129 -6.82 22.70 -4.59
N LEU A 130 -7.88 22.48 -3.84
CA LEU A 130 -8.19 21.19 -3.21
C LEU A 130 -8.64 20.16 -4.26
N GLU A 131 -7.89 19.06 -4.36
CA GLU A 131 -8.18 17.97 -5.31
C GLU A 131 -8.66 16.68 -4.60
N THR A 132 -8.21 16.44 -3.38
CA THR A 132 -8.57 15.26 -2.57
C THR A 132 -9.20 15.66 -1.25
N LEU A 133 -10.36 15.09 -0.93
CA LEU A 133 -11.02 15.24 0.36
C LEU A 133 -11.38 13.89 0.96
N ASN A 134 -10.80 13.57 2.11
CA ASN A 134 -11.13 12.37 2.87
C ASN A 134 -11.86 12.76 4.15
N HIS A 135 -13.10 12.30 4.29
CA HIS A 135 -13.93 12.55 5.45
C HIS A 135 -14.48 11.23 5.99
N SER A 136 -14.11 10.89 7.23
CA SER A 136 -14.52 9.65 7.89
C SER A 136 -15.49 9.85 9.05
N ASN A 137 -16.07 11.06 9.19
CA ASN A 137 -16.92 11.42 10.31
C ASN A 137 -18.40 11.13 9.99
N GLN A 138 -19.15 10.71 11.01
CA GLN A 138 -20.55 10.32 10.89
C GLN A 138 -21.53 11.49 10.76
N ARG A 139 -21.12 12.72 11.10
CA ARG A 139 -22.01 13.88 11.06
C ARG A 139 -22.00 14.55 9.68
N PRO A 140 -23.14 15.04 9.19
CA PRO A 140 -23.24 15.67 7.88
C PRO A 140 -22.48 17.00 7.84
N VAL A 141 -21.41 17.10 7.03
CA VAL A 141 -20.61 18.34 6.91
C VAL A 141 -20.76 19.01 5.54
N PHE A 142 -21.20 18.30 4.49
CA PHE A 142 -21.08 18.81 3.12
C PHE A 142 -22.42 18.97 2.39
N ASN A 143 -22.55 20.11 1.71
CA ASN A 143 -23.47 20.30 0.60
C ASN A 143 -22.72 20.90 -0.62
N ALA A 144 -23.41 21.00 -1.75
CA ALA A 144 -22.86 21.46 -3.03
C ALA A 144 -22.08 22.77 -2.94
N HIS A 145 -22.51 23.68 -2.07
CA HIS A 145 -21.95 25.03 -1.95
C HIS A 145 -20.71 25.09 -1.05
N VAL A 146 -20.44 24.02 -0.30
CA VAL A 146 -19.26 23.89 0.57
C VAL A 146 -18.08 23.30 -0.19
N LEU A 147 -18.33 22.34 -1.09
CA LEU A 147 -17.30 21.59 -1.79
C LEU A 147 -16.84 22.32 -3.07
N PRO A 148 -15.56 22.67 -3.23
CA PRO A 148 -15.08 23.26 -4.46
C PRO A 148 -15.14 22.26 -5.64
N ASN A 149 -15.50 22.76 -6.82
CA ASN A 149 -15.52 22.00 -8.09
C ASN A 149 -14.10 21.69 -8.64
N THR A 150 -13.09 21.65 -7.78
CA THR A 150 -11.74 21.18 -8.08
C THR A 150 -11.46 19.80 -7.51
N ILE A 151 -12.32 19.30 -6.62
CA ILE A 151 -12.17 17.98 -5.99
C ILE A 151 -12.39 16.90 -7.04
N LYS A 152 -11.37 16.04 -7.21
CA LYS A 152 -11.37 14.88 -8.11
C LYS A 152 -11.55 13.58 -7.35
N TYR A 153 -11.09 13.52 -6.11
CA TYR A 153 -11.09 12.31 -5.29
C TYR A 153 -11.74 12.57 -3.93
N MET A 154 -12.74 11.78 -3.58
CA MET A 154 -13.42 11.93 -2.31
C MET A 154 -13.67 10.58 -1.63
N THR A 155 -13.38 10.53 -0.33
CA THR A 155 -13.93 9.52 0.56
C THR A 155 -14.92 10.21 1.48
N ALA A 156 -16.15 9.73 1.53
CA ALA A 156 -17.19 10.37 2.32
C ALA A 156 -18.07 9.35 3.07
N ASP A 157 -18.33 9.66 4.32
CA ASP A 157 -19.26 8.96 5.19
C ASP A 157 -20.64 9.62 5.14
N TYR A 158 -21.60 8.92 4.53
CA TYR A 158 -23.00 9.32 4.37
C TYR A 158 -23.91 8.40 5.19
N ARG A 159 -23.47 7.93 6.36
CA ARG A 159 -24.28 7.02 7.17
C ARG A 159 -25.47 7.67 7.87
N GLN A 160 -25.34 8.96 8.19
CA GLN A 160 -26.39 9.73 8.91
C GLN A 160 -27.01 10.82 8.04
N GLN A 161 -26.64 10.90 6.75
CA GLN A 161 -27.12 11.93 5.83
C GLN A 161 -27.74 11.28 4.59
N GLU A 162 -28.85 11.86 4.14
CA GLU A 162 -29.40 11.52 2.84
C GLU A 162 -28.52 12.09 1.71
N LEU A 163 -28.16 11.24 0.75
CA LEU A 163 -27.41 11.66 -0.43
C LEU A 163 -28.39 12.28 -1.45
N ALA A 164 -28.66 13.58 -1.30
CA ALA A 164 -29.51 14.35 -2.21
C ALA A 164 -28.78 14.72 -3.52
N PRO A 165 -29.51 14.93 -4.63
CA PRO A 165 -28.95 15.40 -5.88
C PRO A 165 -28.19 16.72 -5.72
N GLY A 166 -27.03 16.82 -6.38
CA GLY A 166 -26.19 18.01 -6.38
C GLY A 166 -25.27 18.18 -5.16
N LEU A 167 -25.33 17.32 -4.13
CA LEU A 167 -24.44 17.43 -2.97
C LEU A 167 -22.94 17.25 -3.29
N LEU A 168 -22.63 16.47 -4.32
CA LEU A 168 -21.27 16.15 -4.74
C LEU A 168 -20.81 17.07 -5.90
N PRO A 169 -19.53 17.47 -5.93
CA PRO A 169 -19.00 18.32 -7.00
C PRO A 169 -18.96 17.60 -8.35
N GLN A 170 -19.21 18.33 -9.43
CA GLN A 170 -19.27 17.75 -10.79
C GLN A 170 -17.89 17.35 -11.36
N SER A 171 -16.81 17.84 -10.75
CA SER A 171 -15.43 17.47 -11.08
C SER A 171 -14.99 16.11 -10.56
N LEU A 172 -15.83 15.45 -9.76
CA LEU A 172 -15.46 14.25 -9.03
C LEU A 172 -15.25 13.05 -9.98
N GLU A 173 -14.07 12.47 -9.95
CA GLU A 173 -13.70 11.32 -10.78
C GLU A 173 -13.70 10.01 -9.99
N ARG A 174 -13.39 10.05 -8.69
CA ARG A 174 -13.41 8.88 -7.81
C ARG A 174 -14.09 9.17 -6.49
N LEU A 175 -14.95 8.25 -6.09
CA LEU A 175 -15.74 8.37 -4.89
C LEU A 175 -15.77 7.05 -4.14
N SER A 176 -15.37 7.09 -2.87
CA SER A 176 -15.58 6.02 -1.90
C SER A 176 -16.64 6.45 -0.90
N LEU A 177 -17.82 5.85 -0.97
CA LEU A 177 -18.96 6.13 -0.09
C LEU A 177 -19.05 5.07 1.00
N LEU A 178 -19.11 5.53 2.25
CA LEU A 178 -19.63 4.70 3.32
C LEU A 178 -21.12 5.04 3.50
N PHE A 179 -21.99 4.12 3.08
CA PHE A 179 -23.41 4.36 2.93
C PHE A 179 -24.24 3.37 3.76
N ASN A 180 -25.12 3.94 4.59
CA ASN A 180 -26.07 3.19 5.43
C ASN A 180 -27.53 3.54 5.09
N GLY A 181 -27.77 4.32 4.04
CA GLY A 181 -29.13 4.71 3.63
C GLY A 181 -29.92 3.52 3.07
N ASN A 182 -31.24 3.67 2.99
CA ASN A 182 -32.10 2.57 2.51
C ASN A 182 -32.02 2.39 0.98
N THR A 183 -31.92 3.49 0.22
CA THR A 183 -31.86 3.50 -1.26
C THR A 183 -31.11 4.73 -1.76
N LEU A 184 -30.32 4.60 -2.84
CA LEU A 184 -29.85 5.75 -3.63
C LEU A 184 -31.05 6.32 -4.41
N LYS A 185 -31.55 7.51 -4.02
CA LYS A 185 -32.63 8.22 -4.76
C LYS A 185 -32.15 8.68 -6.14
N GLU A 186 -33.05 9.25 -6.95
CA GLU A 186 -32.77 9.64 -8.35
C GLU A 186 -31.53 10.53 -8.50
N HIS A 187 -30.56 10.09 -9.31
CA HIS A 187 -29.35 10.84 -9.73
C HIS A 187 -28.52 11.53 -8.62
N PRO A 188 -28.01 10.80 -7.61
CA PRO A 188 -27.27 11.41 -6.50
C PRO A 188 -25.77 11.56 -6.79
N LEU A 189 -25.27 10.92 -7.86
CA LEU A 189 -23.86 10.84 -8.21
C LEU A 189 -23.56 11.72 -9.44
N PRO A 190 -22.36 12.35 -9.51
CA PRO A 190 -21.99 13.20 -10.63
C PRO A 190 -21.72 12.39 -11.91
N ASP A 191 -22.07 12.96 -13.06
CA ASP A 191 -22.00 12.30 -14.37
C ASP A 191 -20.58 12.02 -14.88
N ASN A 192 -19.56 12.65 -14.30
CA ASN A 192 -18.16 12.46 -14.66
C ASN A 192 -17.46 11.36 -13.86
N LEU A 193 -18.18 10.70 -12.95
CA LEU A 193 -17.60 9.75 -12.02
C LEU A 193 -17.08 8.51 -12.75
N LYS A 194 -15.79 8.20 -12.59
CA LYS A 194 -15.12 7.06 -13.23
C LYS A 194 -14.99 5.87 -12.29
N VAL A 195 -14.77 6.12 -10.99
CA VAL A 195 -14.59 5.07 -9.99
C VAL A 195 -15.57 5.28 -8.86
N LEU A 196 -16.37 4.25 -8.58
CA LEU A 196 -17.30 4.23 -7.47
C LEU A 196 -17.04 3.02 -6.58
N HIS A 197 -16.78 3.28 -5.31
CA HIS A 197 -16.68 2.30 -4.26
C HIS A 197 -17.75 2.56 -3.21
N ILE A 198 -18.59 1.57 -2.89
CA ILE A 198 -19.64 1.71 -1.87
C ILE A 198 -19.45 0.65 -0.80
N CYS A 199 -19.25 1.11 0.43
CA CYS A 199 -19.16 0.28 1.63
C CYS A 199 -20.38 0.45 2.53
N THR A 200 -20.65 -0.55 3.37
CA THR A 200 -21.66 -0.45 4.41
C THR A 200 -21.23 -1.18 5.68
N PHE A 201 -21.51 -0.59 6.85
CA PHE A 201 -21.32 -1.28 8.14
C PHE A 201 -22.64 -1.78 8.73
N ASN A 202 -23.77 -1.48 8.09
CA ASN A 202 -25.06 -1.92 8.59
C ASN A 202 -25.23 -3.44 8.54
N MET A 203 -26.13 -3.93 9.39
CA MET A 203 -26.61 -5.32 9.30
C MET A 203 -27.54 -5.51 8.11
N VAL A 204 -28.38 -4.50 7.81
CA VAL A 204 -29.24 -4.48 6.62
C VAL A 204 -28.54 -3.65 5.55
N ALA A 205 -28.24 -4.27 4.42
CA ALA A 205 -27.54 -3.61 3.34
C ALA A 205 -28.44 -2.58 2.62
N PRO A 206 -27.88 -1.44 2.18
CA PRO A 206 -28.59 -0.51 1.30
C PRO A 206 -29.04 -1.21 0.01
N LYS A 207 -30.21 -0.82 -0.51
CA LYS A 207 -30.63 -1.16 -1.86
C LYS A 207 -29.95 -0.24 -2.86
N ILE A 208 -29.36 -0.82 -3.91
CA ILE A 208 -28.74 -0.04 -4.98
C ILE A 208 -29.36 -0.42 -6.32
N ASP A 209 -29.92 0.58 -6.99
CA ASP A 209 -30.39 0.47 -8.36
C ASP A 209 -29.26 0.80 -9.33
N ILE A 210 -28.86 -0.17 -10.17
CA ILE A 210 -27.82 0.01 -11.19
C ILE A 210 -28.19 1.09 -12.20
N GLY A 211 -29.49 1.31 -12.44
CA GLY A 211 -30.00 2.36 -13.33
C GLY A 211 -29.66 3.78 -12.86
N GLN A 212 -29.38 3.97 -11.57
CA GLN A 212 -29.03 5.28 -10.99
C GLN A 212 -27.52 5.56 -11.00
N LEU A 213 -26.70 4.59 -11.42
CA LEU A 213 -25.25 4.76 -11.48
C LEU A 213 -24.83 5.48 -12.77
N PRO A 214 -23.84 6.40 -12.71
CA PRO A 214 -23.43 7.18 -13.88
C PRO A 214 -22.78 6.30 -14.95
N ARG A 215 -23.14 6.53 -16.22
CA ARG A 215 -22.66 5.73 -17.38
C ARG A 215 -21.18 5.93 -17.70
N SER A 216 -20.55 6.94 -17.11
CA SER A 216 -19.11 7.21 -17.20
C SER A 216 -18.25 6.21 -16.42
N LEU A 217 -18.83 5.38 -15.56
CA LEU A 217 -18.09 4.49 -14.68
C LEU A 217 -17.18 3.54 -15.47
N GLU A 218 -15.93 3.50 -15.04
CA GLU A 218 -14.86 2.61 -15.48
C GLU A 218 -14.58 1.52 -14.44
N THR A 219 -14.85 1.80 -13.16
CA THR A 219 -14.70 0.87 -12.04
C THR A 219 -15.88 0.95 -11.08
N LEU A 220 -16.47 -0.21 -10.76
CA LEU A 220 -17.52 -0.35 -9.75
C LEU A 220 -17.10 -1.41 -8.72
N THR A 221 -17.06 -1.01 -7.45
CA THR A 221 -16.76 -1.91 -6.34
C THR A 221 -17.80 -1.73 -5.24
N LEU A 222 -18.39 -2.83 -4.81
CA LEU A 222 -19.47 -2.84 -3.82
C LEU A 222 -19.11 -3.81 -2.70
N ASP A 223 -19.37 -3.41 -1.46
CA ASP A 223 -19.24 -4.30 -0.31
C ASP A 223 -20.12 -5.55 -0.48
N TYR A 224 -19.59 -6.71 -0.09
CA TYR A 224 -20.24 -8.01 -0.25
C TYR A 224 -21.69 -8.04 0.27
N LYS A 225 -22.02 -7.25 1.31
CA LYS A 225 -23.39 -7.17 1.84
C LYS A 225 -24.36 -6.51 0.85
N ILE A 226 -23.86 -5.58 0.03
CA ILE A 226 -24.66 -4.78 -0.91
C ILE A 226 -24.94 -5.57 -2.18
N VAL A 227 -24.01 -6.43 -2.60
CA VAL A 227 -24.09 -7.17 -3.86
C VAL A 227 -25.33 -8.07 -3.92
N ASP A 228 -25.87 -8.51 -2.78
CA ASP A 228 -27.12 -9.29 -2.71
C ASP A 228 -28.39 -8.41 -2.80
N ASN A 229 -28.27 -7.09 -2.69
CA ASN A 229 -29.41 -6.15 -2.61
C ASN A 229 -29.42 -5.14 -3.77
N ILE A 230 -29.21 -5.66 -4.99
CA ILE A 230 -29.13 -4.88 -6.22
C ILE A 230 -30.42 -4.97 -7.03
N GLU A 231 -30.86 -3.82 -7.55
CA GLU A 231 -32.01 -3.68 -8.44
C GLU A 231 -31.55 -3.34 -9.87
N ASN A 232 -32.35 -3.76 -10.86
CA ASN A 232 -32.10 -3.54 -12.29
C ASN A 232 -30.71 -3.96 -12.79
N LEU A 233 -30.19 -5.09 -12.29
CA LEU A 233 -28.88 -5.63 -12.65
C LEU A 233 -28.66 -5.76 -14.17
N SER A 234 -29.70 -6.05 -14.95
CA SER A 234 -29.62 -6.18 -16.41
C SER A 234 -29.13 -4.90 -17.12
N ILE A 235 -29.30 -3.73 -16.50
CA ILE A 235 -28.82 -2.43 -17.02
C ILE A 235 -27.29 -2.36 -17.07
N LEU A 236 -26.60 -3.17 -16.26
CA LEU A 236 -25.14 -3.25 -16.22
C LEU A 236 -24.55 -3.56 -17.61
N SER A 237 -25.25 -4.35 -18.42
CA SER A 237 -24.86 -4.71 -19.80
C SER A 237 -24.69 -3.52 -20.74
N GLN A 238 -25.30 -2.38 -20.42
CA GLN A 238 -25.27 -1.16 -21.23
C GLN A 238 -24.09 -0.22 -20.88
N PHE A 239 -23.29 -0.53 -19.85
CA PHE A 239 -22.14 0.29 -19.46
C PHE A 239 -20.97 0.03 -20.40
N GLN A 240 -20.71 0.94 -21.33
CA GLN A 240 -19.67 0.76 -22.36
C GLN A 240 -18.23 1.03 -21.86
N ARG A 241 -18.11 1.78 -20.75
CA ARG A 241 -16.81 2.19 -20.19
C ARG A 241 -16.38 1.35 -19.00
N LEU A 242 -17.27 0.52 -18.46
CA LEU A 242 -17.00 -0.26 -17.26
C LEU A 242 -16.02 -1.38 -17.60
N THR A 243 -14.81 -1.30 -17.07
CA THR A 243 -13.74 -2.28 -17.33
C THR A 243 -13.41 -3.14 -16.12
N THR A 244 -13.68 -2.63 -14.92
CA THR A 244 -13.38 -3.29 -13.65
C THR A 244 -14.62 -3.40 -12.77
N ILE A 245 -14.93 -4.61 -12.31
CA ILE A 245 -16.07 -4.85 -11.42
C ILE A 245 -15.74 -5.86 -10.33
N GLU A 246 -16.27 -5.63 -9.14
CA GLU A 246 -16.42 -6.64 -8.09
C GLU A 246 -17.89 -7.07 -7.98
N CYS A 247 -18.19 -8.36 -8.16
CA CYS A 247 -19.56 -8.85 -8.23
C CYS A 247 -19.77 -10.26 -7.67
N ASN A 248 -21.03 -10.65 -7.51
CA ASN A 248 -21.41 -12.05 -7.26
C ASN A 248 -21.29 -12.87 -8.55
N PHE A 249 -21.16 -14.19 -8.40
CA PHE A 249 -21.08 -15.13 -9.53
C PHE A 249 -22.32 -15.06 -10.45
N GLU A 250 -23.50 -14.78 -9.90
CA GLU A 250 -24.76 -14.71 -10.64
C GLU A 250 -24.83 -13.54 -11.64
N TRP A 251 -23.95 -12.53 -11.50
CA TRP A 251 -23.97 -11.34 -12.36
C TRP A 251 -23.34 -11.56 -13.72
N LEU A 252 -22.65 -12.68 -13.94
CA LEU A 252 -21.88 -12.97 -15.15
C LEU A 252 -22.69 -12.78 -16.44
N SER A 253 -23.98 -13.12 -16.42
CA SER A 253 -24.89 -12.97 -17.57
C SER A 253 -25.27 -11.51 -17.88
N SER A 254 -25.07 -10.59 -16.93
CA SER A 254 -25.43 -9.17 -17.04
C SER A 254 -24.22 -8.25 -17.21
N LEU A 255 -23.00 -8.80 -17.23
CA LEU A 255 -21.78 -8.01 -17.40
C LEU A 255 -21.70 -7.39 -18.81
N PRO A 256 -21.24 -6.13 -18.94
CA PRO A 256 -21.04 -5.52 -20.24
C PRO A 256 -19.81 -6.12 -20.93
N PRO A 257 -19.74 -6.08 -22.28
CA PRO A 257 -18.62 -6.64 -23.04
C PRO A 257 -17.31 -5.87 -22.83
N SER A 258 -17.34 -4.69 -22.20
CA SER A 258 -16.16 -3.89 -21.88
C SER A 258 -15.39 -4.40 -20.66
N ILE A 259 -15.92 -5.34 -19.87
CA ILE A 259 -15.24 -5.83 -18.66
C ILE A 259 -14.00 -6.62 -19.04
N THR A 260 -12.86 -6.24 -18.46
CA THR A 260 -11.58 -6.95 -18.58
C THR A 260 -11.02 -7.39 -17.23
N THR A 261 -11.42 -6.72 -16.13
CA THR A 261 -11.03 -7.06 -14.76
C THR A 261 -12.25 -7.44 -13.95
N LEU A 262 -12.26 -8.68 -13.46
CA LEU A 262 -13.36 -9.25 -12.69
C LEU A 262 -12.83 -9.78 -11.35
N ARG A 263 -13.41 -9.28 -10.26
CA ARG A 263 -13.25 -9.85 -8.92
C ARG A 263 -14.58 -10.40 -8.42
N PHE A 264 -14.55 -11.58 -7.84
CA PHE A 264 -15.72 -12.11 -7.15
C PHE A 264 -15.72 -11.75 -5.66
N THR A 265 -16.88 -11.31 -5.18
CA THR A 265 -17.17 -11.13 -3.75
C THR A 265 -17.23 -12.48 -3.02
N LYS A 266 -17.48 -12.43 -1.71
CA LYS A 266 -17.67 -13.61 -0.88
C LYS A 266 -18.97 -14.35 -1.23
N CYS A 267 -18.87 -15.39 -2.05
CA CYS A 267 -19.96 -16.34 -2.29
C CYS A 267 -19.49 -17.80 -2.17
N SER A 268 -20.42 -18.75 -2.06
CA SER A 268 -20.12 -20.18 -1.94
C SER A 268 -20.96 -20.98 -2.93
N LEU A 269 -20.32 -21.75 -3.81
CA LEU A 269 -21.02 -22.51 -4.87
C LEU A 269 -21.30 -23.98 -4.49
N GLY A 270 -21.20 -24.35 -3.21
CA GLY A 270 -21.62 -25.68 -2.74
C GLY A 270 -20.92 -26.88 -3.39
N GLY A 271 -19.75 -26.67 -4.00
CA GLY A 271 -18.96 -27.67 -4.72
C GLY A 271 -19.27 -27.79 -6.21
N ILE A 272 -20.10 -26.89 -6.77
CA ILE A 272 -20.47 -26.90 -8.19
C ILE A 272 -19.26 -26.56 -9.08
N TYR A 273 -19.22 -27.18 -10.26
CA TYR A 273 -18.26 -26.87 -11.31
C TYR A 273 -18.66 -25.60 -12.05
N ILE A 274 -17.70 -24.68 -12.21
CA ILE A 274 -17.83 -23.58 -13.16
C ILE A 274 -17.59 -24.18 -14.55
N GLU A 275 -18.61 -24.23 -15.39
CA GLU A 275 -18.48 -24.78 -16.73
C GLU A 275 -17.68 -23.84 -17.66
N PRO A 276 -17.03 -24.38 -18.72
CA PRO A 276 -16.40 -23.56 -19.75
C PRO A 276 -17.35 -22.52 -20.35
N SER A 277 -16.82 -21.35 -20.70
CA SER A 277 -17.56 -20.20 -21.28
C SER A 277 -18.51 -19.47 -20.34
N VAL A 278 -18.65 -19.88 -19.07
CA VAL A 278 -19.46 -19.14 -18.07
C VAL A 278 -18.81 -17.80 -17.72
N ILE A 279 -17.47 -17.77 -17.59
CA ILE A 279 -16.72 -16.52 -17.42
C ILE A 279 -16.47 -15.93 -18.82
N PRO A 280 -16.81 -14.64 -19.06
CA PRO A 280 -16.63 -14.01 -20.38
C PRO A 280 -15.19 -14.06 -20.88
N SER A 281 -15.01 -14.26 -22.19
CA SER A 281 -13.69 -14.28 -22.84
C SER A 281 -13.01 -12.91 -22.95
N THR A 282 -13.70 -11.84 -22.52
CA THR A 282 -13.14 -10.49 -22.43
C THR A 282 -12.26 -10.31 -21.20
N ILE A 283 -12.39 -11.18 -20.19
CA ILE A 283 -11.66 -11.09 -18.93
C ILE A 283 -10.17 -11.39 -19.14
N THR A 284 -9.31 -10.43 -18.78
CA THR A 284 -7.85 -10.58 -18.77
C THR A 284 -7.29 -10.69 -17.36
N ASN A 285 -7.99 -10.13 -16.37
CA ASN A 285 -7.61 -10.15 -14.96
C ASN A 285 -8.76 -10.74 -14.15
N LEU A 286 -8.56 -11.95 -13.62
CA LEU A 286 -9.58 -12.69 -12.89
C LEU A 286 -9.15 -12.93 -11.45
N ASP A 287 -9.98 -12.52 -10.49
CA ASP A 287 -9.76 -12.75 -9.07
C ASP A 287 -10.99 -13.43 -8.46
N PHE A 288 -10.84 -14.70 -8.07
CA PHE A 288 -11.89 -15.45 -7.38
C PHE A 288 -12.16 -14.94 -5.97
N GLY A 289 -11.30 -14.06 -5.43
CA GLY A 289 -11.56 -13.28 -4.23
C GLY A 289 -12.06 -14.11 -3.05
N GLY A 290 -13.25 -13.77 -2.56
CA GLY A 290 -13.89 -14.42 -1.42
C GLY A 290 -14.62 -15.73 -1.73
N MET A 291 -14.64 -16.17 -3.00
CA MET A 291 -15.35 -17.38 -3.40
C MET A 291 -14.78 -18.62 -2.72
N LYS A 292 -15.67 -19.52 -2.32
CA LYS A 292 -15.32 -20.81 -1.71
C LYS A 292 -16.16 -21.94 -2.30
N LEU A 293 -15.69 -23.17 -2.09
CA LEU A 293 -16.42 -24.38 -2.48
C LEU A 293 -16.87 -24.34 -3.95
N PHE A 294 -15.98 -23.98 -4.87
CA PHE A 294 -16.23 -24.06 -6.31
C PHE A 294 -15.18 -24.96 -6.96
N ARG A 295 -15.53 -25.64 -8.05
CA ARG A 295 -14.61 -26.48 -8.81
C ARG A 295 -14.38 -25.90 -10.20
N LEU A 296 -13.21 -26.17 -10.75
CA LEU A 296 -12.81 -25.73 -12.09
C LEU A 296 -12.50 -26.95 -12.95
N LYS A 297 -12.96 -26.93 -14.20
CA LYS A 297 -12.57 -27.88 -15.25
C LYS A 297 -11.54 -27.20 -16.18
N PRO A 298 -10.77 -27.97 -16.96
CA PRO A 298 -10.05 -27.41 -18.10
C PRO A 298 -11.00 -26.60 -18.98
N GLY A 299 -10.64 -25.33 -19.26
CA GLY A 299 -11.46 -24.40 -20.03
C GLY A 299 -12.46 -23.54 -19.23
N SER A 300 -12.61 -23.75 -17.91
CA SER A 300 -13.45 -22.89 -17.06
C SER A 300 -12.92 -21.46 -16.95
N ILE A 301 -11.59 -21.30 -16.95
CA ILE A 301 -10.93 -20.01 -16.96
C ILE A 301 -10.63 -19.63 -18.43
N PRO A 302 -11.06 -18.45 -18.91
CA PRO A 302 -10.84 -18.04 -20.29
C PRO A 302 -9.36 -17.94 -20.67
N LEU A 303 -9.04 -18.25 -21.93
CA LEU A 303 -7.67 -18.18 -22.46
C LEU A 303 -7.09 -16.75 -22.48
N SER A 304 -7.94 -15.74 -22.45
CA SER A 304 -7.59 -14.31 -22.36
C SER A 304 -6.98 -13.91 -21.01
N VAL A 305 -7.16 -14.72 -19.96
CA VAL A 305 -6.70 -14.39 -18.61
C VAL A 305 -5.17 -14.43 -18.54
N THR A 306 -4.59 -13.30 -18.15
CA THR A 306 -3.15 -13.11 -17.95
C THR A 306 -2.78 -12.98 -16.46
N LYS A 307 -3.70 -12.46 -15.63
CA LYS A 307 -3.56 -12.37 -14.18
C LYS A 307 -4.68 -13.15 -13.51
N LEU A 308 -4.33 -14.13 -12.71
CA LEU A 308 -5.26 -15.03 -12.05
C LEU A 308 -4.99 -15.09 -10.54
N SER A 309 -6.02 -14.81 -9.75
CA SER A 309 -6.05 -15.09 -8.32
C SER A 309 -7.13 -16.14 -8.04
N LEU A 310 -6.75 -17.29 -7.48
CA LEU A 310 -7.69 -18.38 -7.14
C LEU A 310 -8.35 -18.20 -5.76
N GLY A 311 -7.91 -17.23 -4.96
CA GLY A 311 -8.43 -17.03 -3.61
C GLY A 311 -8.33 -18.30 -2.73
N TYR A 312 -9.39 -18.60 -2.00
CA TYR A 312 -9.50 -19.80 -1.15
C TYR A 312 -10.02 -21.03 -1.92
N PHE A 313 -9.31 -21.42 -2.98
CA PHE A 313 -9.63 -22.65 -3.72
C PHE A 313 -9.38 -23.88 -2.84
N GLY A 314 -10.43 -24.65 -2.59
CA GLY A 314 -10.41 -25.77 -1.64
C GLY A 314 -10.24 -27.16 -2.27
N TYR A 315 -9.89 -27.23 -3.55
CA TYR A 315 -9.78 -28.49 -4.30
C TYR A 315 -8.39 -28.64 -4.92
N PHE A 316 -8.08 -29.86 -5.36
CA PHE A 316 -6.84 -30.16 -6.07
C PHE A 316 -6.83 -29.48 -7.44
N LEU A 317 -5.69 -28.89 -7.80
CA LEU A 317 -5.52 -28.20 -9.08
C LEU A 317 -4.97 -29.19 -10.12
N GLU A 318 -5.84 -29.60 -11.04
CA GLU A 318 -5.51 -30.53 -12.13
C GLU A 318 -4.81 -29.85 -13.33
N PRO A 319 -4.01 -30.60 -14.12
CA PRO A 319 -3.42 -30.09 -15.35
C PRO A 319 -4.45 -29.55 -16.34
N GLY A 320 -4.13 -28.41 -16.95
CA GLY A 320 -4.99 -27.75 -17.95
C GLY A 320 -6.10 -26.86 -17.38
N VAL A 321 -6.30 -26.83 -16.04
CA VAL A 321 -7.23 -25.87 -15.40
C VAL A 321 -6.72 -24.44 -15.53
N ILE A 322 -5.43 -24.21 -15.29
CA ILE A 322 -4.79 -22.90 -15.50
C ILE A 322 -4.48 -22.75 -16.99
N PRO A 323 -5.02 -21.73 -17.68
CA PRO A 323 -4.78 -21.57 -19.10
C PRO A 323 -3.36 -21.06 -19.38
N ILE A 324 -2.83 -21.40 -20.56
CA ILE A 324 -1.48 -21.00 -21.03
C ILE A 324 -1.30 -19.48 -21.23
N GLY A 325 -2.38 -18.70 -21.15
CA GLY A 325 -2.35 -17.24 -21.17
C GLY A 325 -1.81 -16.64 -19.85
N VAL A 326 -1.90 -17.37 -18.73
CA VAL A 326 -1.58 -16.84 -17.40
C VAL A 326 -0.09 -16.53 -17.28
N ARG A 327 0.21 -15.34 -16.75
CA ARG A 327 1.54 -14.80 -16.46
C ARG A 327 1.73 -14.54 -14.97
N GLU A 328 0.67 -14.14 -14.27
CA GLU A 328 0.66 -13.93 -12.83
C GLU A 328 -0.39 -14.85 -12.20
N LEU A 329 0.05 -15.72 -11.29
CA LEU A 329 -0.81 -16.65 -10.55
C LEU A 329 -0.61 -16.43 -9.04
N ASP A 330 -1.68 -15.97 -8.38
CA ASP A 330 -1.77 -15.88 -6.92
C ASP A 330 -2.77 -16.93 -6.42
N THR A 331 -2.36 -17.75 -5.46
CA THR A 331 -3.23 -18.75 -4.88
C THR A 331 -2.86 -19.02 -3.43
N PHE A 332 -3.86 -19.35 -2.62
CA PHE A 332 -3.66 -19.87 -1.26
C PHE A 332 -3.48 -21.39 -1.22
N LEU A 333 -3.30 -22.04 -2.37
CA LEU A 333 -3.01 -23.47 -2.44
C LEU A 333 -1.62 -23.79 -1.90
N SER A 334 -1.56 -24.90 -1.17
CA SER A 334 -0.29 -25.51 -0.80
C SER A 334 0.22 -26.38 -1.95
N PHE A 335 1.51 -26.71 -1.95
CA PHE A 335 2.09 -27.58 -2.98
C PHE A 335 1.44 -28.97 -3.01
N SER A 336 0.92 -29.47 -1.89
CA SER A 336 0.18 -30.73 -1.83
C SER A 336 -1.22 -30.65 -2.45
N ASN A 337 -1.67 -29.47 -2.89
CA ASN A 337 -2.93 -29.30 -3.60
C ASN A 337 -2.74 -29.09 -5.11
N ILE A 338 -1.53 -29.31 -5.63
CA ILE A 338 -1.16 -29.04 -7.02
C ILE A 338 -0.63 -30.33 -7.64
N SER A 339 -1.09 -30.68 -8.83
CA SER A 339 -0.47 -31.79 -9.59
C SER A 339 0.76 -31.33 -10.37
N PHE A 340 1.66 -32.26 -10.66
CA PHE A 340 2.70 -32.03 -11.65
C PHE A 340 2.09 -31.59 -12.99
N GLY A 341 2.60 -30.51 -13.58
CA GLY A 341 2.10 -29.95 -14.84
C GLY A 341 0.87 -29.04 -14.71
N SER A 342 0.32 -28.83 -13.52
CA SER A 342 -0.82 -27.93 -13.31
C SER A 342 -0.49 -26.45 -13.42
N ILE A 343 0.78 -26.08 -13.26
CA ILE A 343 1.28 -24.73 -13.46
C ILE A 343 1.92 -24.65 -14.85
N PRO A 344 1.35 -23.88 -15.81
CA PRO A 344 1.91 -23.76 -17.15
C PRO A 344 3.28 -23.07 -17.14
N ASN A 345 4.16 -23.45 -18.07
CA ASN A 345 5.48 -22.81 -18.27
C ASN A 345 5.40 -21.39 -18.88
N THR A 346 4.28 -20.71 -18.67
CA THR A 346 4.08 -19.31 -19.04
C THR A 346 3.96 -18.40 -17.82
N VAL A 347 3.77 -18.99 -16.63
CA VAL A 347 3.65 -18.26 -15.37
C VAL A 347 5.01 -17.67 -14.99
N GLN A 348 5.04 -16.34 -14.86
CA GLN A 348 6.23 -15.57 -14.51
C GLN A 348 6.26 -15.17 -13.04
N SER A 349 5.08 -14.98 -12.44
CA SER A 349 4.93 -14.67 -11.02
C SER A 349 4.01 -15.69 -10.39
N LEU A 350 4.54 -16.47 -9.44
CA LEU A 350 3.81 -17.51 -8.73
C LEU A 350 3.82 -17.21 -7.23
N LYS A 351 2.63 -17.12 -6.63
CA LYS A 351 2.44 -17.05 -5.19
C LYS A 351 1.59 -18.21 -4.72
N LEU A 352 2.12 -18.97 -3.77
CA LEU A 352 1.51 -20.13 -3.13
C LEU A 352 1.42 -19.87 -1.62
N SER A 353 0.60 -20.63 -0.90
CA SER A 353 0.52 -20.51 0.56
C SER A 353 1.70 -21.18 1.24
N LYS A 354 1.78 -22.51 1.16
CA LYS A 354 2.67 -23.31 2.00
C LYS A 354 3.25 -24.52 1.29
N TYR A 355 4.53 -24.79 1.57
CA TYR A 355 5.21 -26.05 1.29
C TYR A 355 5.28 -26.91 2.56
N SER A 356 4.68 -28.11 2.52
CA SER A 356 4.65 -29.09 3.61
C SER A 356 4.88 -30.51 3.10
N ASP A 357 5.09 -31.47 4.01
CA ASP A 357 5.44 -32.85 3.67
C ASP A 357 4.34 -33.61 2.91
N GLY A 358 4.75 -34.51 2.00
CA GLY A 358 3.88 -35.36 1.19
C GLY A 358 4.49 -35.67 -0.17
N ALA A 359 4.38 -36.92 -0.64
CA ALA A 359 4.93 -37.34 -1.93
C ALA A 359 4.40 -36.51 -3.13
N GLU A 360 3.12 -36.13 -3.09
CA GLU A 360 2.50 -35.27 -4.10
C GLU A 360 3.09 -33.85 -4.07
N SER A 361 3.32 -33.31 -2.86
CA SER A 361 3.94 -32.00 -2.64
C SER A 361 5.35 -31.93 -3.25
N GLU A 362 6.16 -32.97 -3.03
CA GLU A 362 7.53 -33.04 -3.57
C GLU A 362 7.51 -33.08 -5.11
N SER A 363 6.62 -33.87 -5.72
CA SER A 363 6.52 -33.95 -7.17
C SER A 363 6.09 -32.63 -7.82
N ALA A 364 5.12 -31.93 -7.21
CA ALA A 364 4.65 -30.63 -7.66
C ALA A 364 5.73 -29.56 -7.48
N PHE A 365 6.41 -29.59 -6.33
CA PHE A 365 7.52 -28.70 -6.02
C PHE A 365 8.66 -28.86 -7.04
N LEU A 366 9.14 -30.07 -7.29
CA LEU A 366 10.17 -30.35 -8.30
C LEU A 366 9.75 -29.90 -9.71
N GLY A 367 8.48 -30.08 -10.06
CA GLY A 367 7.92 -29.57 -11.31
C GLY A 367 8.02 -28.06 -11.42
N ILE A 368 7.63 -27.33 -10.36
CA ILE A 368 7.69 -25.86 -10.31
C ILE A 368 9.13 -25.35 -10.34
N LEU A 369 10.06 -26.01 -9.62
CA LEU A 369 11.48 -25.67 -9.63
C LEU A 369 12.13 -25.80 -11.01
N SER A 370 11.55 -26.64 -11.88
CA SER A 370 12.05 -26.88 -13.24
C SER A 370 11.54 -25.86 -14.26
N LEU A 371 10.64 -24.95 -13.90
CA LEU A 371 10.02 -23.99 -14.82
C LEU A 371 10.91 -22.76 -15.06
N PRO A 372 11.51 -22.58 -16.26
CA PRO A 372 12.38 -21.44 -16.55
C PRO A 372 11.62 -20.11 -16.70
N SER A 373 10.30 -20.14 -16.83
CA SER A 373 9.47 -18.94 -16.95
C SER A 373 9.31 -18.18 -15.62
N ILE A 374 9.47 -18.84 -14.48
CA ILE A 374 9.25 -18.25 -13.16
C ILE A 374 10.36 -17.25 -12.84
N LYS A 375 9.95 -15.97 -12.69
CA LYS A 375 10.81 -14.85 -12.30
C LYS A 375 10.53 -14.36 -10.88
N LYS A 376 9.33 -14.59 -10.37
CA LYS A 376 8.93 -14.22 -9.00
C LYS A 376 8.27 -15.41 -8.33
N LEU A 377 8.76 -15.76 -7.15
CA LEU A 377 8.24 -16.89 -6.37
C LEU A 377 8.02 -16.45 -4.92
N SER A 378 6.83 -16.73 -4.39
CA SER A 378 6.46 -16.44 -3.00
C SER A 378 5.72 -17.61 -2.38
N PHE A 379 6.16 -18.09 -1.21
CA PHE A 379 5.48 -19.13 -0.45
C PHE A 379 6.04 -19.25 0.98
N ASP A 380 5.27 -19.88 1.86
CA ASP A 380 5.71 -20.25 3.20
C ASP A 380 6.33 -21.65 3.17
N THR A 381 7.39 -21.89 3.94
CA THR A 381 8.06 -23.19 3.99
C THR A 381 8.26 -23.66 5.42
N GLU A 382 8.10 -24.96 5.66
CA GLU A 382 8.48 -25.65 6.91
C GLU A 382 9.72 -26.54 6.73
N LYS A 383 10.30 -26.53 5.53
CA LYS A 383 11.47 -27.33 5.18
C LYS A 383 12.57 -26.46 4.61
N GLU A 384 13.78 -27.00 4.66
CA GLU A 384 14.93 -26.42 3.98
C GLU A 384 14.78 -26.55 2.47
N ILE A 385 15.23 -25.52 1.75
CA ILE A 385 15.12 -25.44 0.31
C ILE A 385 16.50 -25.15 -0.25
N SER A 386 16.94 -26.01 -1.16
CA SER A 386 18.27 -25.96 -1.75
C SER A 386 18.26 -25.61 -3.23
N ARG A 387 17.09 -25.55 -3.87
CA ARG A 387 16.95 -25.33 -5.31
C ARG A 387 15.79 -24.40 -5.63
N PHE A 388 15.98 -23.59 -6.67
CA PHE A 388 15.02 -22.59 -7.14
C PHE A 388 14.97 -22.58 -8.67
N PRO A 389 13.90 -22.03 -9.27
CA PRO A 389 13.84 -21.82 -10.71
C PRO A 389 15.05 -21.05 -11.25
N PRO A 390 15.56 -21.39 -12.45
CA PRO A 390 16.85 -20.89 -12.93
C PRO A 390 16.86 -19.38 -13.23
N ASN A 391 15.72 -18.80 -13.62
CA ASN A 391 15.58 -17.39 -13.99
C ASN A 391 14.92 -16.53 -12.89
N LEU A 392 14.98 -16.98 -11.64
CA LEU A 392 14.32 -16.32 -10.53
C LEU A 392 14.95 -14.98 -10.19
N GLU A 393 14.19 -13.88 -10.31
CA GLU A 393 14.63 -12.51 -10.03
C GLU A 393 14.16 -12.00 -8.65
N LEU A 394 13.05 -12.54 -8.13
CA LEU A 394 12.50 -12.19 -6.82
C LEU A 394 12.05 -13.46 -6.08
N LEU A 395 12.54 -13.62 -4.86
CA LEU A 395 12.16 -14.69 -3.94
C LEU A 395 11.58 -14.09 -2.66
N LYS A 396 10.39 -14.52 -2.26
CA LYS A 396 9.80 -14.23 -0.95
C LYS A 396 9.54 -15.53 -0.20
N LEU A 397 10.16 -15.70 0.96
CA LEU A 397 9.96 -16.85 1.82
C LEU A 397 9.53 -16.42 3.21
N THR A 398 8.51 -17.09 3.73
CA THR A 398 8.15 -17.06 5.15
C THR A 398 8.47 -18.43 5.73
N GLY A 399 9.21 -18.49 6.83
CA GLY A 399 9.58 -19.76 7.47
C GLY A 399 9.06 -19.90 8.88
N ASN A 400 9.57 -20.91 9.56
CA ASN A 400 9.50 -21.06 11.01
C ASN A 400 10.91 -21.26 11.57
N ASN A 401 11.80 -20.31 11.27
CA ASN A 401 13.25 -20.34 11.53
C ASN A 401 14.00 -21.45 10.77
N ASN A 402 13.52 -21.84 9.59
CA ASN A 402 14.24 -22.78 8.73
C ASN A 402 15.53 -22.15 8.20
N GLN A 403 16.53 -22.99 7.93
CA GLN A 403 17.79 -22.56 7.34
C GLN A 403 17.66 -22.43 5.82
N LEU A 404 18.28 -21.38 5.28
CA LEU A 404 18.45 -21.14 3.86
C LEU A 404 19.93 -20.90 3.59
N LEU A 405 20.53 -21.76 2.78
CA LEU A 405 21.96 -21.72 2.48
C LEU A 405 22.28 -20.63 1.45
N HIS A 406 23.37 -19.89 1.62
CA HIS A 406 23.80 -18.88 0.64
C HIS A 406 23.99 -19.45 -0.77
N SER A 407 24.59 -20.64 -0.86
CA SER A 407 24.86 -21.33 -2.12
C SER A 407 23.60 -21.77 -2.86
N SER A 408 22.46 -21.85 -2.16
CA SER A 408 21.18 -22.21 -2.79
C SER A 408 20.57 -21.08 -3.61
N LEU A 409 20.94 -19.82 -3.35
CA LEU A 409 20.33 -18.67 -4.01
C LEU A 409 20.73 -18.59 -5.49
N PRO A 410 19.77 -18.50 -6.43
CA PRO A 410 20.09 -18.48 -7.86
C PRO A 410 20.82 -17.19 -8.25
N PRO A 411 21.76 -17.23 -9.21
CA PRO A 411 22.58 -16.07 -9.59
C PRO A 411 21.78 -14.93 -10.23
N THR A 412 20.59 -15.23 -10.74
CA THR A 412 19.65 -14.29 -11.36
C THR A 412 18.87 -13.45 -10.32
N LEU A 413 18.97 -13.79 -9.03
CA LEU A 413 18.20 -13.17 -7.97
C LEU A 413 18.62 -11.71 -7.73
N LYS A 414 17.64 -10.81 -7.74
CA LYS A 414 17.82 -9.37 -7.49
C LYS A 414 17.20 -8.93 -6.17
N ASN A 415 16.10 -9.57 -5.78
CA ASN A 415 15.35 -9.22 -4.57
C ASN A 415 15.06 -10.47 -3.74
N LEU A 416 15.44 -10.44 -2.47
CA LEU A 416 15.18 -11.49 -1.51
C LEU A 416 14.35 -10.93 -0.35
N ILE A 417 13.21 -11.53 -0.06
CA ILE A 417 12.33 -11.13 1.04
C ILE A 417 12.23 -12.31 2.00
N LEU A 418 12.71 -12.13 3.23
CA LEU A 418 12.73 -13.19 4.23
C LEU A 418 11.98 -12.77 5.48
N TYR A 419 11.09 -13.64 5.92
CA TYR A 419 10.38 -13.55 7.20
C TYR A 419 10.59 -14.86 7.95
N GLN A 420 11.10 -14.80 9.19
CA GLN A 420 11.34 -16.00 10.01
C GLN A 420 12.16 -17.09 9.29
N ILE A 421 13.21 -16.70 8.55
CA ILE A 421 14.18 -17.59 7.90
C ILE A 421 15.57 -17.22 8.39
N ILE A 422 16.41 -18.23 8.66
CA ILE A 422 17.82 -18.05 9.02
C ILE A 422 18.64 -18.24 7.76
N LEU A 423 19.40 -17.22 7.37
CA LEU A 423 20.25 -17.24 6.21
C LEU A 423 21.66 -17.67 6.65
N VAL A 424 22.10 -18.85 6.22
CA VAL A 424 23.31 -19.51 6.70
C VAL A 424 24.42 -19.46 5.66
N LYS A 425 25.62 -19.08 6.09
CA LYS A 425 26.83 -19.11 5.26
C LYS A 425 27.36 -20.53 5.13
N ASP A 426 27.50 -21.00 3.90
CA ASP A 426 28.12 -22.30 3.61
C ASP A 426 29.65 -22.25 3.69
N VAL A 427 30.26 -23.40 3.97
CA VAL A 427 31.72 -23.59 4.01
C VAL A 427 32.34 -23.69 2.60
N CYS A 428 31.51 -23.74 1.54
CA CYS A 428 31.99 -23.96 0.17
C CYS A 428 32.42 -22.62 -0.48
N GLU A 429 33.73 -22.35 -0.47
CA GLU A 429 34.35 -21.11 -0.98
C GLU A 429 34.43 -21.02 -2.52
N ASP A 430 34.04 -22.05 -3.27
CA ASP A 430 34.46 -22.22 -4.68
C ASP A 430 33.44 -21.85 -5.78
N SER A 431 32.25 -21.28 -5.48
CA SER A 431 31.26 -20.97 -6.52
C SER A 431 30.83 -19.50 -6.60
N ALA A 432 31.80 -18.57 -6.64
CA ALA A 432 31.55 -17.15 -6.91
C ALA A 432 30.74 -16.89 -8.21
N HIS A 433 30.75 -17.82 -9.17
CA HIS A 433 29.98 -17.76 -10.42
C HIS A 433 28.50 -18.17 -10.29
N GLN A 434 28.08 -18.75 -9.16
CA GLN A 434 26.72 -19.22 -8.93
C GLN A 434 25.90 -18.32 -8.00
N GLN A 435 26.50 -17.26 -7.46
CA GLN A 435 25.85 -16.36 -6.51
C GLN A 435 25.25 -15.11 -7.19
N PRO A 436 24.21 -14.50 -6.58
CA PRO A 436 23.68 -13.22 -7.03
C PRO A 436 24.77 -12.15 -7.11
N GLN A 437 24.76 -11.29 -8.12
CA GLN A 437 25.76 -10.20 -8.22
C GLN A 437 25.40 -8.97 -7.37
N ARG A 438 24.11 -8.60 -7.33
CA ARG A 438 23.59 -7.46 -6.58
C ARG A 438 22.23 -7.80 -6.00
N LEU A 439 22.19 -8.01 -4.69
CA LEU A 439 21.02 -8.45 -3.96
C LEU A 439 20.48 -7.34 -3.06
N THR A 440 19.20 -7.03 -3.23
CA THR A 440 18.43 -6.25 -2.25
C THR A 440 17.65 -7.20 -1.36
N MET A 441 17.89 -7.14 -0.06
CA MET A 441 17.22 -7.97 0.93
C MET A 441 16.17 -7.14 1.68
N ASN A 442 14.95 -7.67 1.83
CA ASN A 442 13.91 -7.09 2.67
C ASN A 442 13.62 -8.07 3.82
N VAL A 443 13.77 -7.60 5.06
CA VAL A 443 13.63 -8.43 6.26
C VAL A 443 12.81 -7.71 7.33
N ASP A 444 12.32 -8.47 8.29
CA ASP A 444 11.79 -7.91 9.52
C ASP A 444 12.90 -7.61 10.54
N SER A 445 12.57 -6.86 11.60
CA SER A 445 13.54 -6.56 12.68
C SER A 445 13.98 -7.79 13.49
N SER A 446 13.24 -8.90 13.44
CA SER A 446 13.62 -10.14 14.12
C SER A 446 14.72 -10.89 13.39
N PHE A 447 14.91 -10.66 12.09
CA PHE A 447 15.94 -11.33 11.28
C PHE A 447 17.34 -11.28 11.92
N PHE A 448 17.74 -10.11 12.46
CA PHE A 448 19.04 -9.93 13.10
C PHE A 448 19.13 -10.43 14.55
N ARG A 449 18.15 -11.19 15.05
CA ARG A 449 18.30 -11.95 16.31
C ARG A 449 19.20 -13.16 16.12
N GLU A 450 18.95 -13.90 15.03
CA GLU A 450 19.66 -15.13 14.69
C GLU A 450 20.71 -14.93 13.59
N ASN A 451 20.57 -13.90 12.76
CA ASN A 451 21.52 -13.58 11.68
C ASN A 451 22.41 -12.39 12.04
N THR A 452 23.59 -12.34 11.41
CA THR A 452 24.56 -11.24 11.59
C THR A 452 24.85 -10.55 10.25
N LEU A 453 25.12 -9.24 10.27
CA LEU A 453 25.59 -8.45 9.13
C LEU A 453 26.93 -8.96 8.60
N GLU A 454 27.78 -9.45 9.50
CA GLU A 454 29.11 -9.97 9.22
C GLU A 454 29.07 -11.26 8.40
N ASP A 455 28.03 -12.07 8.60
CA ASP A 455 27.85 -13.34 7.88
C ASP A 455 27.16 -13.15 6.52
N LEU A 456 26.48 -12.03 6.27
CA LEU A 456 25.76 -11.80 5.02
C LEU A 456 26.68 -11.81 3.79
N PRO A 457 26.27 -12.42 2.67
CA PRO A 457 27.10 -12.50 1.48
C PRO A 457 27.39 -11.11 0.91
N ILE A 458 28.58 -10.92 0.33
CA ILE A 458 29.06 -9.63 -0.20
C ILE A 458 28.11 -9.07 -1.28
N SER A 459 27.41 -9.95 -1.99
CA SER A 459 26.39 -9.60 -2.97
C SER A 459 25.20 -8.82 -2.40
N VAL A 460 24.94 -8.90 -1.09
CA VAL A 460 23.90 -8.09 -0.41
C VAL A 460 24.36 -6.65 -0.31
N GLU A 461 23.92 -5.80 -1.24
CA GLU A 461 24.27 -4.39 -1.27
C GLU A 461 23.30 -3.53 -0.46
N ILE A 462 22.02 -3.92 -0.41
CA ILE A 462 20.95 -3.15 0.23
C ILE A 462 20.15 -4.07 1.14
N ILE A 463 19.92 -3.65 2.38
CA ILE A 463 19.05 -4.34 3.34
C ILE A 463 17.96 -3.37 3.77
N ARG A 464 16.70 -3.74 3.62
CA ARG A 464 15.56 -2.97 4.13
C ARG A 464 14.93 -3.71 5.30
N ILE A 465 14.87 -3.06 6.46
CA ILE A 465 14.32 -3.64 7.68
C ILE A 465 12.99 -2.96 7.98
N ASN A 466 11.92 -3.75 8.07
CA ASN A 466 10.55 -3.28 8.31
C ASN A 466 10.08 -2.16 7.35
N GLY A 467 10.66 -2.06 6.15
CA GLY A 467 10.35 -1.04 5.14
C GLY A 467 10.98 0.34 5.38
N ASN A 468 11.22 0.70 6.63
CA ASN A 468 11.55 2.09 6.99
C ASN A 468 13.06 2.28 7.26
N ILE A 469 13.81 1.23 7.57
CA ILE A 469 15.27 1.32 7.71
C ILE A 469 15.91 0.74 6.45
N GLU A 470 16.88 1.43 5.86
CA GLU A 470 17.69 0.93 4.76
C GLU A 470 19.17 0.97 5.12
N LEU A 471 19.87 -0.13 4.91
CA LEU A 471 21.31 -0.26 5.08
C LEU A 471 21.93 -0.45 3.69
N ARG A 472 23.00 0.28 3.39
CA ARG A 472 23.78 0.14 2.16
C ARG A 472 25.20 -0.29 2.47
N ARG A 473 25.66 -1.38 1.85
CA ARG A 473 27.00 -1.91 2.07
C ARG A 473 28.05 -0.90 1.61
N TYR A 474 29.07 -0.68 2.44
CA TYR A 474 30.18 0.21 2.14
C TYR A 474 31.41 -0.59 1.67
N ASN A 475 31.94 -0.26 0.49
CA ASN A 475 33.21 -0.82 -0.06
C ASN A 475 33.36 -2.34 0.02
N GLN A 476 32.30 -3.11 -0.26
CA GLN A 476 32.33 -4.59 -0.19
C GLN A 476 32.79 -5.16 1.18
N SER A 477 32.66 -4.36 2.24
CA SER A 477 32.99 -4.77 3.62
C SER A 477 31.75 -5.24 4.39
N SER A 478 31.92 -5.69 5.63
CA SER A 478 30.83 -5.92 6.58
C SER A 478 30.21 -4.63 7.14
N ILE A 479 30.72 -3.46 6.77
CA ILE A 479 30.24 -2.16 7.22
C ILE A 479 29.09 -1.70 6.33
N PHE A 480 28.04 -1.17 6.95
CA PHE A 480 26.89 -0.60 6.26
C PHE A 480 26.71 0.88 6.61
N ILE A 481 26.11 1.63 5.71
CA ILE A 481 25.58 2.97 5.97
C ILE A 481 24.09 2.80 6.17
N GLY A 482 23.60 2.99 7.39
CA GLY A 482 22.17 2.92 7.69
C GLY A 482 21.50 4.27 7.55
N TYR A 483 20.24 4.30 7.12
CA TYR A 483 19.37 5.47 7.19
C TYR A 483 17.92 5.04 7.35
N ASN A 484 17.09 5.93 7.90
CA ASN A 484 15.65 5.73 7.88
C ASN A 484 15.08 6.40 6.62
N ARG A 485 14.25 5.69 5.86
CA ARG A 485 13.59 6.18 4.64
C ARG A 485 12.54 7.24 4.93
N ASP A 486 11.89 7.13 6.08
CA ASP A 486 10.91 8.11 6.55
C ASP A 486 11.62 9.32 7.18
N TYR A 487 12.83 9.12 7.69
CA TYR A 487 13.65 10.15 8.32
C TYR A 487 15.10 10.05 7.85
N LEU A 488 15.50 10.87 6.87
CA LEU A 488 16.88 10.99 6.31
C LEU A 488 17.98 11.31 7.35
N VAL A 489 17.60 11.36 8.63
CA VAL A 489 18.27 11.94 9.79
C VAL A 489 19.29 11.02 10.47
N ASN A 490 19.33 9.73 10.16
CA ASN A 490 20.19 8.78 10.89
C ASN A 490 21.14 8.00 9.97
N GLY A 491 21.87 8.74 9.13
CA GLY A 491 22.93 8.26 8.23
C GLY A 491 24.24 7.91 8.95
N GLY A 492 24.30 6.85 9.74
CA GLY A 492 25.50 6.43 10.48
C GLY A 492 26.18 5.19 9.87
N PHE A 493 27.49 5.04 10.10
CA PHE A 493 28.16 3.76 9.85
C PHE A 493 27.69 2.74 10.88
N ILE A 494 27.25 1.59 10.41
CA ILE A 494 26.90 0.41 11.19
C ILE A 494 28.04 -0.58 11.00
N GLU A 495 28.88 -0.63 12.01
CA GLU A 495 30.13 -1.39 12.00
C GLU A 495 29.97 -2.84 12.47
N SER A 496 28.88 -3.14 13.17
CA SER A 496 28.59 -4.50 13.64
C SER A 496 27.10 -4.79 13.82
N THR A 497 26.75 -6.08 13.88
CA THR A 497 25.40 -6.51 14.24
C THR A 497 24.98 -6.03 15.62
N GLN A 498 25.89 -6.01 16.59
CA GLN A 498 25.57 -5.49 17.93
C GLN A 498 25.23 -4.00 17.88
N HIS A 499 25.98 -3.21 17.12
CA HIS A 499 25.67 -1.81 16.88
C HIS A 499 24.28 -1.64 16.24
N LEU A 500 23.95 -2.44 15.21
CA LEU A 500 22.61 -2.44 14.61
C LEU A 500 21.51 -2.76 15.64
N ARG A 501 21.70 -3.81 16.44
CA ARG A 501 20.75 -4.23 17.48
C ARG A 501 20.53 -3.12 18.50
N ASP A 502 21.59 -2.46 18.94
CA ASP A 502 21.51 -1.35 19.89
C ASP A 502 20.73 -0.17 19.30
N LEU A 503 20.96 0.17 18.03
CA LEU A 503 20.20 1.22 17.34
C LEU A 503 18.70 0.88 17.20
N ILE A 504 18.37 -0.37 16.90
CA ILE A 504 16.98 -0.84 16.79
C ILE A 504 16.30 -0.87 18.17
N ASN A 505 16.94 -1.47 19.18
CA ASN A 505 16.41 -1.63 20.53
C ASN A 505 16.24 -0.29 21.24
N ASN A 506 17.21 0.62 21.10
CA ASN A 506 17.11 1.97 21.62
C ASN A 506 16.14 2.84 20.81
N ARG A 507 15.50 2.29 19.77
CA ARG A 507 14.60 3.03 18.88
C ARG A 507 15.28 4.25 18.26
N VAL A 508 16.59 4.24 18.03
CA VAL A 508 17.33 5.40 17.50
C VAL A 508 16.78 5.80 16.14
N PHE A 509 16.50 4.81 15.28
CA PHE A 509 15.80 5.03 14.01
C PHE A 509 14.36 5.54 14.15
N LYS A 510 13.75 5.48 15.34
CA LYS A 510 12.38 5.97 15.63
C LYS A 510 12.37 7.19 16.57
N ARG A 511 13.51 7.62 17.10
CA ARG A 511 13.59 8.75 18.03
C ARG A 511 13.67 10.03 17.22
N HIS A 512 12.68 10.90 17.40
CA HIS A 512 12.97 12.33 17.38
C HIS A 512 13.99 12.59 18.49
N ILE A 513 15.13 13.20 18.17
CA ILE A 513 15.87 13.91 19.20
C ILE A 513 14.99 15.11 19.57
N ILE A 514 14.27 15.00 20.69
CA ILE A 514 13.73 16.17 21.38
C ILE A 514 14.96 16.91 21.90
N ASN A 515 15.36 17.97 21.20
CA ASN A 515 16.55 18.76 21.47
C ASN A 515 16.41 19.67 22.71
N GLU A 516 15.74 19.22 23.78
CA GLU A 516 15.73 19.95 25.05
C GLU A 516 17.01 19.74 25.88
N ARG A 517 17.83 18.73 25.56
CA ARG A 517 19.07 18.44 26.32
C ARG A 517 20.33 19.16 25.84
N ILE A 518 20.32 19.90 24.74
CA ILE A 518 21.48 20.73 24.33
C ILE A 518 21.47 22.11 25.02
N ALA A 519 20.33 22.55 25.57
CA ALA A 519 20.26 23.82 26.30
C ALA A 519 20.96 23.82 27.68
N LYS A 520 21.45 22.66 28.17
CA LYS A 520 22.19 22.56 29.45
C LYS A 520 23.69 22.29 29.30
N ILE A 521 24.21 22.25 28.07
CA ILE A 521 25.65 22.15 27.80
C ILE A 521 26.21 23.49 27.24
N ILE A 522 25.36 24.51 27.06
CA ILE A 522 25.76 25.86 26.64
C ILE A 522 25.25 26.92 27.65
N THR A 523 25.57 26.68 28.92
CA THR A 523 25.74 27.70 29.97
C THR A 523 26.91 27.23 30.81
#